data_AF-A0A3M2C8I4-F1
#
_entry.id   AF-A0A3M2C8I4-F1
#
_cell.length_a   1.000
_cell.length_b   1.000
_cell.length_c   1.000
_cell.angle_alpha   90.00
_cell.angle_beta   90.00
_cell.angle_gamma   90.00
#
_symmetry.space_group_name_H-M   'P 1'
#
loop_
_entity.id
_entity.type
_entity.pdbx_description
1 polymer ?
#
loop_
_entity_poly.entity_id
_entity_poly.type
_entity_poly.pdbx_seq_one_letter_code
_entity_poly.pdbx_strand_id
1 'polypeptide(L)' 'MPPSDKDIPISRALGRFFGHLWTAAAKPPPPDAQPKKRTVRESTETADAEIDGRPATLRRTVIEEIEFKDPPKG' A
#
# COMPACT_ATOMS: atom_id res chain seq x y z
N MET A 1 40.32 9.49 13.92
CA MET A 1 39.18 10.36 14.27
C MET A 1 38.25 10.37 13.06
N PRO A 2 37.00 9.92 13.16
CA PRO A 2 36.08 9.98 12.02
C PRO A 2 35.85 11.46 11.64
N PRO A 3 35.72 11.79 10.34
CA PRO A 3 35.48 13.16 9.90
C PRO A 3 34.15 13.68 10.46
N SER A 4 34.16 14.93 10.91
CA SER A 4 33.00 15.67 11.42
C SER A 4 31.95 15.82 10.31
N ASP A 5 30.66 15.66 10.63
CA ASP A 5 29.55 15.80 9.66
C ASP A 5 29.52 17.17 8.96
N LYS A 6 30.23 18.18 9.49
CA LYS A 6 30.36 19.52 8.92
C LYS A 6 31.30 19.59 7.70
N ASP A 7 32.13 18.57 7.48
CA ASP A 7 33.10 18.51 6.37
C ASP A 7 32.57 17.68 5.18
N ILE A 8 31.30 17.27 5.23
CA ILE A 8 30.69 16.49 4.15
C ILE A 8 30.36 17.43 3.00
N PRO A 9 30.98 17.27 1.82
CA PRO A 9 30.62 18.08 0.66
C PRO A 9 29.14 17.85 0.32
N ILE A 10 28.45 18.93 -0.06
CA ILE A 10 27.00 18.93 -0.32
C ILE A 10 26.60 17.82 -1.30
N SER A 11 27.43 17.53 -2.31
CA SER A 11 27.23 16.45 -3.26
C SER A 11 27.16 15.06 -2.60
N ARG A 12 27.96 14.83 -1.56
CA ARG A 12 27.96 13.57 -0.79
C ARG A 12 26.75 13.48 0.14
N ALA A 13 26.33 14.59 0.75
CA ALA A 13 25.09 14.63 1.53
C ALA A 13 23.87 14.33 0.64
N LEU A 14 23.84 14.91 -0.56
CA LEU A 14 22.77 14.70 -1.53
C LEU A 14 22.75 13.26 -2.06
N GLY A 15 23.92 12.70 -2.40
CA GLY A 15 24.04 11.30 -2.79
C GLY A 15 23.59 10.34 -1.68
N ARG A 16 23.88 10.65 -0.41
CA ARG A 16 23.37 9.88 0.74
C ARG A 16 21.86 10.00 0.85
N PHE A 17 21.29 11.19 0.70
CA PHE A 17 19.84 11.39 0.76
C PHE A 17 19.09 10.58 -0.31
N PHE A 18 19.49 10.70 -1.58
CA PHE A 18 18.88 9.94 -2.67
C PHE A 18 19.14 8.43 -2.54
N GLY A 19 20.31 8.02 -2.03
CA GLY A 19 20.60 6.63 -1.72
C GLY A 19 19.66 6.04 -0.66
N HIS A 20 19.34 6.81 0.39
CA HIS A 20 18.35 6.41 1.40
C HIS A 20 16.93 6.36 0.81
N LEU A 21 16.54 7.32 -0.03
CA LEU A 21 15.24 7.31 -0.70
C LEU A 21 15.07 6.08 -1.60
N TRP A 22 16.08 5.78 -2.42
CA TRP A 22 16.06 4.62 -3.29
C TRP A 22 16.01 3.32 -2.48
N THR A 23 16.78 3.23 -1.39
CA THR A 23 16.77 2.06 -0.50
C THR A 23 15.44 1.90 0.22
N ALA A 24 14.78 2.99 0.61
CA ALA A 24 13.46 2.95 1.23
C ALA A 24 12.37 2.55 0.22
N ALA A 25 12.42 3.06 -1.01
CA ALA A 25 11.48 2.73 -2.08
C ALA A 25 11.66 1.30 -2.62
N ALA A 26 12.90 0.80 -2.65
CA ALA A 26 13.21 -0.55 -3.12
C ALA A 26 12.96 -1.64 -2.06
N LYS A 27 12.77 -1.26 -0.79
CA LYS A 27 12.43 -2.21 0.27
C LYS A 27 10.92 -2.46 0.24
N PRO A 28 10.47 -3.72 0.09
CA PRO A 28 9.07 -4.04 0.31
C PRO A 28 8.69 -3.64 1.75
N PRO A 29 7.46 -3.16 1.99
CA PRO A 29 7.02 -2.85 3.33
C PRO A 29 7.19 -4.09 4.21
N PRO A 30 7.59 -3.94 5.49
CA PRO A 30 7.68 -5.07 6.39
C PRO A 30 6.33 -5.79 6.43
N PRO A 31 6.31 -7.13 6.52
CA PRO A 31 5.07 -7.91 6.47
C PRO A 31 4.06 -7.52 7.55
N ASP A 32 4.52 -6.86 8.63
CA ASP A 32 3.70 -6.35 9.73
C ASP A 32 3.23 -4.89 9.56
N ALA A 33 3.64 -4.19 8.51
CA ALA A 33 3.19 -2.80 8.25
C ALA A 33 1.88 -2.73 7.46
N GLN A 34 1.41 -3.85 6.91
CA GLN A 34 0.10 -3.92 6.30
C GLN A 34 -0.87 -4.43 7.36
N PRO A 35 -1.98 -3.72 7.63
CA PRO A 35 -3.02 -4.27 8.49
C PRO A 35 -3.42 -5.62 7.90
N LYS A 36 -3.39 -6.67 8.72
CA LYS A 36 -3.85 -7.99 8.28
C LYS A 36 -5.32 -7.81 7.89
N LYS A 37 -5.61 -7.89 6.60
CA LYS A 37 -6.97 -7.90 6.08
C LYS A 37 -7.37 -9.33 5.85
N ARG A 38 -8.56 -9.71 6.31
CA ARG A 38 -9.16 -10.99 6.01
C ARG A 38 -10.51 -10.75 5.37
N THR A 39 -10.65 -11.13 4.11
CA THR A 39 -11.95 -11.22 3.44
C THR A 39 -12.75 -12.32 4.12
N VAL A 40 -13.92 -11.95 4.66
CA VAL A 40 -14.82 -12.87 5.37
C VAL A 40 -15.90 -13.37 4.44
N ARG A 41 -16.31 -12.54 3.48
CA ARG A 41 -17.32 -12.90 2.50
C ARG A 41 -17.07 -12.15 1.20
N GLU A 42 -17.15 -12.89 0.11
CA GLU A 42 -17.20 -12.34 -1.23
C GLU A 42 -18.44 -12.93 -1.92
N SER A 43 -19.29 -12.08 -2.46
CA SER A 43 -20.46 -12.50 -3.23
C SER A 43 -20.57 -11.66 -4.48
N THR A 44 -20.69 -12.32 -5.63
CA THR A 44 -20.90 -11.68 -6.91
C THR A 44 -22.25 -12.08 -7.46
N GLU A 45 -23.10 -11.09 -7.71
CA GLU A 45 -24.40 -11.25 -8.36
C GLU A 45 -24.32 -10.63 -9.75
N THR A 46 -24.82 -11.37 -10.74
CA THR A 46 -24.91 -10.91 -12.13
C THR A 46 -26.36 -10.89 -12.54
N ALA A 47 -26.81 -9.79 -13.12
CA ALA A 47 -28.17 -9.64 -13.63
C ALA A 47 -28.14 -9.02 -15.03
N ASP A 48 -29.04 -9.47 -15.89
CA ASP A 48 -29.27 -8.81 -17.17
C ASP A 48 -30.10 -7.54 -16.95
N ALA A 49 -29.71 -6.47 -17.63
CA ALA A 49 -30.35 -5.16 -17.54
C ALA A 49 -30.50 -4.57 -18.94
N GLU A 50 -31.38 -3.59 -19.06
CA GLU A 50 -31.49 -2.78 -20.27
C GLU A 50 -31.27 -1.31 -19.87
N ILE A 51 -30.29 -0.67 -20.50
CA ILE A 51 -29.96 0.74 -20.27
C ILE A 51 -30.03 1.44 -21.61
N ASP A 52 -30.87 2.47 -21.69
CA ASP A 52 -31.09 3.27 -22.91
C ASP A 52 -31.43 2.42 -24.15
N GLY A 53 -32.25 1.37 -23.96
CA GLY A 53 -32.69 0.48 -25.04
C GLY A 53 -31.64 -0.53 -25.52
N ARG A 54 -30.57 -0.75 -24.75
CA ARG A 54 -29.49 -1.68 -25.07
C ARG A 54 -29.33 -2.75 -24.00
N PRO A 55 -29.10 -4.02 -24.37
CA PRO A 55 -28.80 -5.06 -23.41
C PRO A 55 -27.48 -4.77 -22.70
N ALA A 56 -27.49 -4.88 -21.39
CA ALA A 56 -26.36 -4.66 -20.52
C ALA A 56 -26.33 -5.76 -19.45
N THR A 57 -25.15 -6.01 -18.89
CA THR A 57 -24.99 -6.94 -17.77
C THR A 57 -24.58 -6.14 -16.55
N LEU A 58 -25.41 -6.16 -15.52
CA LEU A 58 -25.09 -5.59 -14.22
C LEU A 58 -24.34 -6.63 -13.40
N ARG A 59 -23.10 -6.31 -13.02
CA ARG A 59 -22.31 -7.14 -12.10
C ARG A 59 -22.11 -6.39 -10.78
N ARG A 60 -22.62 -6.96 -9.70
CA ARG A 60 -22.45 -6.44 -8.34
C ARG A 60 -21.55 -7.38 -7.55
N THR A 61 -20.46 -6.86 -7.02
CA THR A 61 -19.57 -7.60 -6.13
C THR A 61 -19.61 -6.95 -4.75
N VAL A 62 -19.93 -7.75 -3.73
CA VAL A 62 -19.90 -7.37 -2.33
C VAL A 62 -18.70 -8.06 -1.69
N ILE A 63 -17.78 -7.27 -1.13
CA ILE A 63 -16.60 -7.75 -0.42
C ILE A 63 -16.71 -7.27 1.02
N GLU A 64 -16.80 -8.22 1.96
CA GLU A 64 -16.77 -7.95 3.39
C GLU A 64 -15.37 -8.28 3.93
N GLU A 65 -14.68 -7.28 4.47
CA GLU A 65 -13.33 -7.40 5.02
C GLU A 65 -13.31 -7.06 6.52
N ILE A 66 -12.50 -7.80 7.28
CA ILE A 66 -12.11 -7.42 8.64
C ILE A 66 -10.66 -6.93 8.58
N GLU A 67 -10.44 -5.73 9.10
CA GLU A 67 -9.12 -5.15 9.28
C GLU A 67 -8.67 -5.31 10.74
N PHE A 68 -7.59 -6.06 10.95
CA PHE A 68 -7.00 -6.19 12.28
C PHE A 68 -6.14 -4.96 12.60
N LYS A 69 -6.45 -4.27 13.69
CA LYS A 69 -5.58 -3.23 14.26
C LYS A 69 -4.64 -3.89 15.27
N ASP A 70 -3.34 -3.63 15.14
CA ASP A 70 -2.41 -4.04 16.19
C ASP A 70 -2.72 -3.28 17.49
N PRO A 71 -2.65 -3.95 18.65
CA PRO A 71 -2.77 -3.24 19.92
C PRO A 71 -1.61 -2.25 20.07
N PRO A 72 -1.82 -1.08 20.70
CA PRO A 72 -0.74 -0.14 20.96
C PRO A 72 0.35 -0.87 21.76
N LYS A 73 1.57 -0.87 21.23
CA LYS A 73 2.74 -1.37 21.96
C LYS A 73 2.94 -0.41 23.15
N GLY A 74 2.64 -0.92 24.35
CA GLY A 74 2.94 -0.25 25.62
C GLY A 74 4.44 -0.21 25.92
#